data_AF-A0A1F6DZZ8-F1
#
_entry.id   AF-A0A1F6DZZ8-F1
#
_cell.length_a   1.000
_cell.length_b   1.000
_cell.length_c   1.000
_cell.angle_alpha   90.00
_cell.angle_beta   90.00
_cell.angle_gamma   90.00
#
_symmetry.space_group_name_H-M   'P 1'
#
loop_
_entity.id
_entity.type
_entity.pdbx_description
1 polymer ?
#
loop_
_entity_poly.entity_id
_entity_poly.type
_entity_poly.pdbx_seq_one_letter_code
_entity_poly.pdbx_strand_id
1 'polypeptide(L)'
;MNTMNSFFSQLKKETQKIRLAAPERERMRLALDAAMASSAPIKSPIQPVPSPYFFAPRSLVPALALILVAGVGTSYAAEGAVPGDALYAIKVGITEPAREALARSDEAKAALHARFAERRMAEAETLAERGALTAKTALALEENFSRHAAEVEEIVSAVEEENPVAAADISARFGSSLAAHGALIEALGGEGGEENRRESGKLARSIKERERAVAHAEREAVTVTAERGGSGEIAVQTFAKDGAALSASIVVRDADEAVLARIEANASTTLERAETRFSGIRGSLDKETSALVEARIFRIRELIGNFRDTRGKGSEKEKIQQALKDAATLDAFLEAQAKFRGRVLLPAPEIEMFGDEGESEDGNDGRGGGDITIPVPASLPL
;
A
#
# COMPACT_ATOMS: atom_id res chain seq x y z
N MET A 1 -29.69 -66.71 10.60
CA MET A 1 -30.44 -66.03 9.53
C MET A 1 -29.86 -66.45 8.18
N ASN A 2 -30.44 -67.46 7.52
CA ASN A 2 -30.08 -67.85 6.15
C ASN A 2 -31.28 -68.43 5.37
N THR A 3 -32.50 -68.18 5.86
CA THR A 3 -33.77 -68.69 5.31
C THR A 3 -34.35 -67.80 4.20
N MET A 4 -34.05 -66.50 4.18
CA MET A 4 -34.57 -65.58 3.14
C MET A 4 -33.97 -65.83 1.75
N ASN A 5 -32.69 -66.18 1.65
CA ASN A 5 -32.05 -66.44 0.36
C ASN A 5 -32.54 -67.76 -0.28
N SER A 6 -32.98 -68.74 0.53
CA SER A 6 -33.60 -69.96 -0.01
C SER A 6 -35.00 -69.69 -0.57
N PHE A 7 -35.76 -68.76 0.04
CA PHE A 7 -37.08 -68.38 -0.46
C PHE A 7 -37.01 -67.72 -1.83
N PHE A 8 -36.15 -66.71 -2.03
CA PHE A 8 -36.02 -66.02 -3.33
C PHE A 8 -35.49 -66.96 -4.43
N SER A 9 -34.58 -67.86 -4.10
CA SER A 9 -34.08 -68.84 -5.07
C SER A 9 -35.15 -69.88 -5.43
N GLN A 10 -35.98 -70.31 -4.48
CA GLN A 10 -37.14 -71.16 -4.75
C GLN A 10 -38.21 -70.43 -5.58
N LEU A 11 -38.53 -69.18 -5.25
CA LEU A 11 -39.48 -68.36 -6.01
C LEU A 11 -39.01 -68.15 -7.44
N LYS A 12 -37.71 -67.87 -7.65
CA LYS A 12 -37.10 -67.77 -8.98
C LYS A 12 -37.19 -69.10 -9.75
N LYS A 13 -37.05 -70.23 -9.05
CA LYS A 13 -37.17 -71.57 -9.66
C LYS A 13 -38.61 -71.91 -10.06
N GLU A 14 -39.59 -71.54 -9.24
CA GLU A 14 -41.01 -71.76 -9.55
C GLU A 14 -41.53 -70.81 -10.63
N THR A 15 -41.15 -69.53 -10.60
CA THR A 15 -41.51 -68.56 -11.66
C THR A 15 -40.89 -68.91 -13.02
N GLN A 16 -39.72 -69.56 -13.04
CA GLN A 16 -39.16 -70.13 -14.28
C GLN A 16 -39.96 -71.29 -14.86
N LYS A 17 -40.80 -71.97 -14.05
CA LYS A 17 -41.73 -73.01 -14.53
C LYS A 17 -43.01 -72.41 -15.11
N ILE A 18 -43.38 -71.19 -14.70
CA ILE A 18 -44.49 -70.42 -15.28
C ILE A 18 -43.97 -69.78 -16.57
N ARG A 19 -43.78 -70.60 -17.60
CA ARG A 19 -43.53 -70.13 -18.96
C ARG A 19 -44.85 -70.17 -19.71
N LEU A 20 -45.26 -69.03 -20.25
CA LEU A 20 -46.34 -68.97 -21.24
C LEU A 20 -46.03 -69.99 -22.34
N ALA A 21 -47.00 -70.87 -22.59
CA ALA A 21 -46.88 -71.83 -23.67
C ALA A 21 -46.62 -71.08 -24.98
N ALA A 22 -45.88 -71.68 -25.92
CA ALA A 22 -45.60 -71.08 -27.23
C ALA A 22 -46.85 -70.44 -27.90
N PRO A 23 -48.02 -71.12 -27.96
CA PRO A 23 -49.22 -70.52 -28.56
C PRO A 23 -49.78 -69.33 -27.78
N GLU A 24 -49.61 -69.30 -26.46
CA GLU A 24 -50.11 -68.22 -25.61
C GLU A 24 -49.26 -66.96 -25.77
N ARG A 25 -47.94 -67.12 -25.87
CA ARG A 25 -46.99 -66.04 -26.16
C ARG A 25 -47.24 -65.43 -27.53
N GLU A 26 -47.59 -66.25 -28.50
CA GLU A 26 -47.91 -65.80 -29.86
C GLU A 26 -49.22 -65.03 -29.91
N ARG A 27 -50.25 -65.48 -29.18
CA ARG A 27 -51.49 -64.72 -28.99
C ARG A 27 -51.25 -63.38 -28.31
N MET A 28 -50.42 -63.34 -27.28
CA MET A 28 -50.09 -62.08 -26.61
C MET A 28 -49.33 -61.13 -27.53
N ARG A 29 -48.38 -61.62 -28.34
CA ARG A 29 -47.69 -60.79 -29.33
C ARG A 29 -48.63 -60.21 -30.36
N LEU A 30 -49.52 -61.03 -30.93
CA LEU A 30 -50.52 -60.56 -31.89
C LEU A 30 -51.47 -59.52 -31.28
N ALA A 31 -51.89 -59.72 -30.03
CA ALA A 31 -52.71 -58.73 -29.32
C ALA A 31 -51.94 -57.42 -29.06
N LEU A 32 -50.64 -57.50 -28.74
CA LEU A 32 -49.79 -56.33 -28.50
C LEU A 32 -49.51 -55.57 -29.81
N ASP A 33 -49.21 -56.28 -30.90
CA ASP A 33 -48.98 -55.68 -32.21
C ASP A 33 -50.26 -55.00 -32.73
N ALA A 34 -51.43 -55.62 -32.55
CA ALA A 34 -52.71 -54.99 -32.88
C ALA A 34 -52.98 -53.74 -32.02
N ALA A 35 -52.70 -53.79 -30.72
CA ALA A 35 -52.83 -52.64 -29.82
C ALA A 35 -51.85 -51.50 -30.19
N MET A 36 -50.60 -51.82 -30.52
CA MET A 36 -49.59 -50.85 -30.93
C MET A 36 -49.87 -50.26 -32.32
N ALA A 37 -50.40 -51.05 -33.26
CA ALA A 37 -50.77 -50.57 -34.60
C ALA A 37 -52.00 -49.64 -34.57
N SER A 38 -52.92 -49.86 -33.61
CA SER A 38 -54.10 -49.01 -33.44
C SER A 38 -53.87 -47.74 -32.60
N SER A 39 -52.72 -47.64 -31.92
CA SER A 39 -52.37 -46.49 -31.08
C SER A 39 -51.35 -45.59 -31.79
N ALA A 40 -51.69 -44.33 -32.07
CA ALA A 40 -50.74 -43.37 -32.63
C ALA A 40 -49.54 -43.16 -31.67
N PRO A 41 -48.29 -43.08 -32.16
CA PRO A 41 -47.13 -42.90 -31.29
C PRO A 41 -47.23 -41.57 -30.53
N ILE A 42 -47.29 -41.66 -29.21
CA ILE A 42 -47.22 -40.49 -28.33
C ILE A 42 -45.80 -39.93 -28.41
N LYS A 43 -45.61 -38.82 -29.13
CA LYS A 43 -44.34 -38.08 -29.11
C LYS A 43 -44.10 -37.61 -27.67
N SER A 44 -42.99 -38.01 -27.06
CA SER A 44 -42.66 -37.57 -25.70
C SER A 44 -42.54 -36.03 -25.65
N PRO A 45 -43.14 -35.33 -24.67
CA PRO A 45 -43.06 -33.88 -24.54
C PRO A 45 -41.68 -33.37 -24.08
N ILE A 46 -40.77 -34.29 -23.73
CA ILE A 46 -39.43 -33.96 -23.25
C ILE A 46 -38.49 -33.86 -24.45
N GLN A 47 -38.29 -32.65 -24.96
CA GLN A 47 -37.17 -32.30 -25.83
C GLN A 47 -35.96 -32.06 -24.91
N PRO A 48 -34.85 -32.83 -24.98
CA PRO A 48 -33.67 -32.52 -24.20
C PRO A 48 -33.07 -31.23 -24.72
N VAL A 49 -33.26 -30.12 -24.00
CA VAL A 49 -32.50 -28.89 -24.22
C VAL A 49 -31.05 -29.15 -23.81
N PRO A 50 -30.08 -29.13 -24.75
CA PRO A 50 -28.69 -29.31 -24.37
C PRO A 50 -28.26 -28.15 -23.48
N SER A 51 -27.77 -28.47 -22.28
CA SER A 51 -27.18 -27.50 -21.37
C SER A 51 -26.02 -26.77 -22.07
N PRO A 52 -25.88 -25.43 -21.94
CA PRO A 52 -24.77 -24.69 -22.57
C PRO A 52 -23.39 -25.16 -22.09
N TYR A 53 -23.33 -25.87 -20.96
CA TYR A 53 -22.10 -26.43 -20.40
C TYR A 53 -21.65 -27.74 -21.05
N PHE A 54 -22.47 -28.36 -21.93
CA PHE A 54 -22.08 -29.58 -22.66
C PHE A 54 -21.04 -29.31 -23.77
N PHE A 55 -20.98 -28.07 -24.27
CA PHE A 55 -20.05 -27.63 -25.32
C PHE A 55 -18.84 -26.83 -24.78
N ALA A 56 -18.76 -26.59 -23.46
CA ALA A 56 -17.53 -26.07 -22.88
C ALA A 56 -16.42 -27.12 -23.08
N PRO A 57 -15.30 -26.80 -23.74
CA PRO A 57 -14.25 -27.78 -23.98
C PRO A 57 -13.73 -28.27 -22.62
N ARG A 58 -13.78 -29.58 -22.39
CA ARG A 58 -13.32 -30.22 -21.13
C ARG A 58 -11.85 -29.93 -20.79
N SER A 59 -11.10 -29.34 -21.72
CA SER A 59 -9.73 -28.84 -21.55
C SER A 59 -9.65 -27.44 -20.93
N LEU A 60 -10.74 -26.67 -20.87
CA LEU A 60 -10.71 -25.30 -20.34
C LEU A 60 -10.41 -25.27 -18.85
N VAL A 61 -11.01 -26.18 -18.07
CA VAL A 61 -10.78 -26.25 -16.62
C VAL A 61 -9.33 -26.61 -16.25
N PRO A 62 -8.71 -27.67 -16.81
CA PRO A 62 -7.29 -27.95 -16.52
C PRO A 62 -6.34 -26.91 -17.12
N ALA A 63 -6.68 -26.28 -18.26
CA ALA A 63 -5.89 -25.18 -18.80
C ALA A 63 -5.97 -23.93 -17.91
N LEU A 64 -7.15 -23.58 -17.40
CA LEU A 64 -7.32 -22.49 -16.44
C LEU A 64 -6.58 -22.81 -15.14
N ALA A 65 -6.66 -24.06 -14.65
CA ALA A 65 -5.94 -24.50 -13.46
C ALA A 65 -4.42 -24.46 -13.66
N LEU A 66 -3.91 -24.83 -14.85
CA LEU A 66 -2.49 -24.69 -15.19
C LEU A 66 -2.07 -23.22 -15.30
N ILE A 67 -2.88 -22.36 -15.90
CA ILE A 67 -2.64 -20.91 -15.95
C ILE A 67 -2.69 -20.32 -14.53
N LEU A 68 -3.60 -20.80 -13.67
CA LEU A 68 -3.71 -20.34 -12.29
C LEU A 68 -2.52 -20.82 -11.47
N VAL A 69 -2.11 -22.08 -11.58
CA VAL A 69 -0.97 -22.65 -10.83
C VAL A 69 0.36 -22.08 -11.33
N ALA A 70 0.57 -22.02 -12.65
CA ALA A 70 1.75 -21.39 -13.23
C ALA A 70 1.75 -19.87 -12.99
N GLY A 71 0.59 -19.22 -13.07
CA GLY A 71 0.40 -17.80 -12.81
C GLY A 71 0.63 -17.43 -11.34
N VAL A 72 0.15 -18.24 -10.40
CA VAL A 72 0.39 -18.06 -8.95
C VAL A 72 1.85 -18.31 -8.61
N GLY A 73 2.47 -19.36 -9.17
CA GLY A 73 3.89 -19.65 -8.95
C GLY A 73 4.82 -18.57 -9.51
N THR A 74 4.54 -18.08 -10.72
CA THR A 74 5.31 -16.99 -11.35
C THR A 74 5.04 -15.64 -10.69
N SER A 75 3.81 -15.36 -10.23
CA SER A 75 3.49 -14.14 -9.46
C SER A 75 4.18 -14.13 -8.09
N TYR A 76 4.25 -15.28 -7.40
CA TYR A 76 4.96 -15.40 -6.12
C TYR A 76 6.47 -15.19 -6.29
N ALA A 77 7.08 -15.80 -7.32
CA ALA A 77 8.48 -15.54 -7.65
C ALA A 77 8.74 -14.09 -8.09
N ALA A 78 7.75 -13.45 -8.74
CA ALA A 78 7.85 -12.05 -9.13
C ALA A 78 7.81 -11.10 -7.92
N GLU A 79 7.25 -11.45 -6.76
CA GLU A 79 7.14 -10.55 -5.61
C GLU A 79 8.51 -10.03 -5.12
N GLY A 80 9.56 -10.84 -5.21
CA GLY A 80 10.93 -10.46 -4.86
C GLY A 80 11.74 -9.79 -5.99
N ALA A 81 11.19 -9.69 -7.20
CA ALA A 81 11.92 -9.18 -8.37
C ALA A 81 12.15 -7.66 -8.28
N VAL A 82 13.35 -7.19 -8.56
CA VAL A 82 13.68 -5.75 -8.67
C VAL A 82 13.80 -5.33 -10.15
N PRO A 83 13.76 -4.03 -10.49
CA PRO A 83 14.02 -3.59 -11.85
C PRO A 83 15.32 -4.16 -12.40
N GLY A 84 15.23 -4.80 -13.57
CA GLY A 84 16.34 -5.56 -14.17
C GLY A 84 16.14 -7.08 -14.10
N ASP A 85 15.32 -7.57 -13.17
CA ASP A 85 14.97 -9.00 -13.09
C ASP A 85 13.92 -9.38 -14.15
N ALA A 86 13.99 -10.61 -14.66
CA ALA A 86 13.13 -11.09 -15.75
C ALA A 86 11.63 -11.04 -15.42
N LEU A 87 11.26 -11.30 -14.17
CA LEU A 87 9.86 -11.32 -13.71
C LEU A 87 9.35 -9.95 -13.24
N TYR A 88 10.18 -8.91 -13.27
CA TYR A 88 9.77 -7.57 -12.83
C TYR A 88 8.64 -6.99 -13.70
N ALA A 89 8.69 -7.24 -15.01
CA ALA A 89 7.63 -6.83 -15.93
C ALA A 89 6.28 -7.48 -15.61
N ILE A 90 6.28 -8.71 -15.06
CA ILE A 90 5.05 -9.39 -14.64
C ILE A 90 4.51 -8.76 -13.36
N LYS A 91 5.39 -8.43 -12.40
CA LYS A 91 5.00 -7.72 -11.16
C LYS A 91 4.24 -6.44 -11.49
N VAL A 92 4.88 -5.52 -12.22
CA VAL A 92 4.33 -4.19 -12.49
C VAL A 92 3.24 -4.22 -13.56
N GLY A 93 3.36 -5.07 -14.59
CA GLY A 93 2.44 -5.09 -15.73
C GLY A 93 1.18 -5.94 -15.54
N ILE A 94 1.19 -6.89 -14.59
CA ILE A 94 0.09 -7.87 -14.43
C ILE A 94 -0.35 -7.95 -12.98
N THR A 95 0.57 -8.25 -12.05
CA THR A 95 0.21 -8.57 -10.67
C THR A 95 -0.31 -7.34 -9.92
N GLU A 96 0.33 -6.19 -10.07
CA GLU A 96 -0.07 -4.94 -9.40
C GLU A 96 -1.40 -4.38 -9.94
N PRO A 97 -1.61 -4.23 -11.27
CA PRO A 97 -2.89 -3.79 -11.82
C PRO A 97 -4.06 -4.73 -11.47
N ALA A 98 -3.81 -6.04 -11.39
CA ALA A 98 -4.84 -6.99 -10.97
C ALA A 98 -5.26 -6.78 -9.50
N ARG A 99 -4.33 -6.41 -8.61
CA ARG A 99 -4.66 -6.06 -7.22
C ARG A 99 -5.38 -4.73 -7.14
N GLU A 100 -4.99 -3.76 -7.97
CA GLU A 100 -5.64 -2.45 -8.07
C GLU A 100 -7.11 -2.57 -8.50
N ALA A 101 -7.40 -3.37 -9.52
CA ALA A 101 -8.76 -3.63 -9.98
C ALA A 101 -9.68 -4.29 -8.92
N LEU A 102 -9.10 -4.87 -7.86
CA LEU A 102 -9.86 -5.47 -6.75
C LEU A 102 -10.13 -4.50 -5.61
N ALA A 103 -9.44 -3.34 -5.55
CA ALA A 103 -9.68 -2.31 -4.54
C ALA A 103 -10.95 -1.51 -4.88
N ARG A 104 -11.95 -1.55 -3.99
CA ARG A 104 -13.29 -0.97 -4.26
C ARG A 104 -13.58 0.35 -3.56
N SER A 105 -12.92 0.64 -2.44
CA SER A 105 -13.06 1.92 -1.72
C SER A 105 -11.83 2.79 -1.94
N ASP A 106 -11.97 4.10 -1.77
CA ASP A 106 -10.87 5.03 -1.99
C ASP A 106 -9.78 4.86 -0.92
N GLU A 107 -10.13 4.56 0.33
CA GLU A 107 -9.13 4.22 1.37
C GLU A 107 -8.37 2.94 1.03
N ALA A 108 -9.06 1.94 0.46
CA ALA A 108 -8.42 0.69 0.02
C ALA A 108 -7.47 0.93 -1.16
N LYS A 109 -7.83 1.83 -2.08
CA LYS A 109 -6.95 2.26 -3.17
C LYS A 109 -5.74 3.03 -2.62
N ALA A 110 -5.94 4.04 -1.76
CA ALA A 110 -4.84 4.80 -1.16
C ALA A 110 -3.85 3.88 -0.44
N ALA A 111 -4.36 2.95 0.38
CA ALA A 111 -3.52 1.97 1.05
C ALA A 111 -2.75 1.07 0.07
N LEU A 112 -3.34 0.73 -1.08
CA LEU A 112 -2.67 -0.10 -2.09
C LEU A 112 -1.61 0.68 -2.87
N HIS A 113 -1.90 1.90 -3.29
CA HIS A 113 -0.93 2.78 -3.95
C HIS A 113 0.23 3.12 -3.01
N ALA A 114 -0.04 3.42 -1.73
CA ALA A 114 1.00 3.58 -0.72
C ALA A 114 1.90 2.34 -0.63
N ARG A 115 1.33 1.14 -0.59
CA ARG A 115 2.10 -0.12 -0.58
C ARG A 115 2.92 -0.34 -1.85
N PHE A 116 2.44 0.11 -3.02
CA PHE A 116 3.22 0.02 -4.26
C PHE A 116 4.37 1.03 -4.27
N ALA A 117 4.15 2.26 -3.79
CA ALA A 117 5.19 3.25 -3.60
C ALA A 117 6.28 2.75 -2.63
N GLU A 118 5.91 2.28 -1.43
CA GLU A 118 6.82 1.67 -0.45
C GLU A 118 7.61 0.50 -1.05
N ARG A 119 6.96 -0.32 -1.88
CA ARG A 119 7.63 -1.43 -2.56
C ARG A 119 8.70 -0.97 -3.54
N ARG A 120 8.47 0.10 -4.30
CA ARG A 120 9.50 0.69 -5.17
C ARG A 120 10.70 1.17 -4.33
N MET A 121 10.47 1.70 -3.13
CA MET A 121 11.55 2.08 -2.23
C MET A 121 12.32 0.86 -1.71
N ALA A 122 11.63 -0.20 -1.28
CA ALA A 122 12.27 -1.45 -0.85
C ALA A 122 13.07 -2.14 -1.97
N GLU A 123 12.63 -1.99 -3.22
CA GLU A 123 13.37 -2.43 -4.41
C GLU A 123 14.61 -1.55 -4.64
N ALA A 124 14.50 -0.22 -4.46
CA ALA A 124 15.63 0.71 -4.50
C ALA A 124 16.66 0.40 -3.42
N GLU A 125 16.25 0.13 -2.18
CA GLU A 125 17.13 -0.30 -1.09
C GLU A 125 17.88 -1.57 -1.45
N THR A 126 17.17 -2.54 -2.01
CA THR A 126 17.78 -3.83 -2.42
C THR A 126 18.81 -3.61 -3.53
N LEU A 127 18.57 -2.69 -4.47
CA LEU A 127 19.53 -2.34 -5.51
C LEU A 127 20.70 -1.51 -4.96
N ALA A 128 20.43 -0.56 -4.07
CA ALA A 128 21.43 0.28 -3.42
C ALA A 128 22.40 -0.57 -2.59
N GLU A 129 21.88 -1.54 -1.83
CA GLU A 129 22.66 -2.49 -1.03
C GLU A 129 23.59 -3.33 -1.91
N ARG A 130 23.07 -3.84 -3.03
CA ARG A 130 23.81 -4.63 -4.02
C ARG A 130 24.82 -3.82 -4.84
N GLY A 131 24.83 -2.49 -4.69
CA GLY A 131 25.63 -1.61 -5.54
C GLY A 131 25.16 -1.57 -7.01
N ALA A 132 23.90 -1.93 -7.26
CA ALA A 132 23.31 -2.12 -8.59
C ALA A 132 22.23 -1.07 -8.93
N LEU A 133 22.12 0.01 -8.14
CA LEU A 133 21.24 1.13 -8.47
C LEU A 133 21.91 2.00 -9.55
N THR A 134 21.50 1.78 -10.79
CA THR A 134 21.98 2.52 -11.98
C THR A 134 21.04 3.67 -12.31
N ALA A 135 21.46 4.60 -13.17
CA ALA A 135 20.59 5.69 -13.61
C ALA A 135 19.29 5.16 -14.25
N LYS A 136 19.35 4.05 -14.99
CA LYS A 136 18.19 3.42 -15.63
C LYS A 136 17.23 2.82 -14.59
N THR A 137 17.75 2.08 -13.61
CA THR A 137 16.91 1.43 -12.60
C THR A 137 16.36 2.45 -11.60
N ALA A 138 17.14 3.46 -11.22
CA ALA A 138 16.68 4.58 -10.40
C ALA A 138 15.53 5.35 -11.07
N LEU A 139 15.67 5.72 -12.35
CA LEU A 139 14.60 6.42 -13.09
C LEU A 139 13.31 5.58 -13.16
N ALA A 140 13.43 4.28 -13.44
CA ALA A 140 12.27 3.40 -13.49
C ALA A 140 11.55 3.28 -12.13
N LEU A 141 12.31 3.25 -11.03
CA LEU A 141 11.76 3.23 -9.68
C LEU A 141 11.08 4.55 -9.35
N GLU A 142 11.75 5.67 -9.65
CA GLU A 142 11.25 7.02 -9.41
C GLU A 142 9.95 7.30 -10.17
N GLU A 143 9.84 6.89 -11.43
CA GLU A 143 8.63 7.07 -12.23
C GLU A 143 7.45 6.28 -11.66
N ASN A 144 7.66 5.00 -11.36
CA ASN A 144 6.61 4.16 -10.77
C ASN A 144 6.23 4.64 -9.36
N PHE A 145 7.21 5.04 -8.55
CA PHE A 145 7.00 5.63 -7.23
C PHE A 145 6.17 6.90 -7.33
N SER A 146 6.58 7.84 -8.18
CA SER A 146 5.91 9.14 -8.36
C SER A 146 4.47 8.98 -8.81
N ARG A 147 4.20 8.03 -9.71
CA ARG A 147 2.84 7.67 -10.11
C ARG A 147 2.01 7.23 -8.91
N HIS A 148 2.49 6.26 -8.12
CA HIS A 148 1.73 5.79 -6.96
C HIS A 148 1.60 6.85 -5.86
N ALA A 149 2.62 7.68 -5.65
CA ALA A 149 2.56 8.79 -4.69
C ALA A 149 1.53 9.84 -5.11
N ALA A 150 1.42 10.16 -6.40
CA ALA A 150 0.39 11.07 -6.91
C ALA A 150 -1.03 10.54 -6.67
N GLU A 151 -1.25 9.25 -6.90
CA GLU A 151 -2.55 8.62 -6.62
C GLU A 151 -2.90 8.66 -5.12
N VAL A 152 -1.91 8.46 -4.23
CA VAL A 152 -2.13 8.62 -2.78
C VAL A 152 -2.52 10.07 -2.45
N GLU A 153 -1.82 11.06 -3.01
CA GLU A 153 -2.12 12.48 -2.77
C GLU A 153 -3.51 12.88 -3.28
N GLU A 154 -3.90 12.41 -4.46
CA GLU A 154 -5.23 12.67 -5.03
C GLU A 154 -6.32 12.06 -4.15
N ILE A 155 -6.15 10.80 -3.71
CA ILE A 155 -7.12 10.16 -2.84
C ILE A 155 -7.16 10.80 -1.45
N VAL A 156 -6.02 11.18 -0.88
CA VAL A 156 -5.97 11.92 0.39
C VAL A 156 -6.78 13.20 0.28
N SER A 157 -6.60 13.95 -0.81
CA SER A 157 -7.35 15.20 -1.07
C SER A 157 -8.85 14.94 -1.20
N ALA A 158 -9.25 13.83 -1.84
CA ALA A 158 -10.66 13.46 -1.98
C ALA A 158 -11.28 12.99 -0.65
N VAL A 159 -10.56 12.19 0.14
CA VAL A 159 -11.02 11.66 1.44
C VAL A 159 -11.06 12.77 2.49
N GLU A 160 -10.25 13.82 2.37
CA GLU A 160 -10.20 14.91 3.33
C GLU A 160 -11.54 15.65 3.49
N GLU A 161 -12.32 15.76 2.41
CA GLU A 161 -13.65 16.39 2.44
C GLU A 161 -14.67 15.58 3.28
N GLU A 162 -14.57 14.26 3.27
CA GLU A 162 -15.50 13.35 3.96
C GLU A 162 -15.00 12.94 5.35
N ASN A 163 -13.70 12.70 5.48
CA ASN A 163 -13.06 12.17 6.67
C ASN A 163 -11.62 12.72 6.84
N PRO A 164 -11.48 13.94 7.40
CA PRO A 164 -10.18 14.57 7.61
C PRO A 164 -9.27 13.76 8.56
N VAL A 165 -9.85 12.99 9.48
CA VAL A 165 -9.08 12.11 10.38
C VAL A 165 -8.40 10.98 9.60
N ALA A 166 -9.11 10.38 8.63
CA ALA A 166 -8.55 9.34 7.78
C ALA A 166 -7.49 9.90 6.82
N ALA A 167 -7.74 11.06 6.22
CA ALA A 167 -6.77 11.72 5.34
C ALA A 167 -5.45 12.02 6.07
N ALA A 168 -5.52 12.62 7.26
CA ALA A 168 -4.33 12.89 8.07
C ALA A 168 -3.62 11.60 8.56
N ASP A 169 -4.36 10.54 8.89
CA ASP A 169 -3.79 9.23 9.23
C ASP A 169 -2.98 8.64 8.06
N ILE A 170 -3.54 8.72 6.84
CA ILE A 170 -2.88 8.25 5.62
C ILE A 170 -1.63 9.08 5.32
N SER A 171 -1.74 10.41 5.32
CA SER A 171 -0.63 11.33 5.05
C SER A 171 0.52 11.16 6.06
N ALA A 172 0.20 11.09 7.36
CA ALA A 172 1.20 10.93 8.39
C ALA A 172 1.94 9.59 8.28
N ARG A 173 1.21 8.48 8.06
CA ARG A 173 1.82 7.16 7.87
C ARG A 173 2.67 7.13 6.60
N PHE A 174 2.13 7.59 5.48
CA PHE A 174 2.83 7.58 4.21
C PHE A 174 4.09 8.45 4.27
N GLY A 175 3.99 9.69 4.75
CA GLY A 175 5.14 10.58 4.94
C GLY A 175 6.22 9.99 5.85
N SER A 176 5.84 9.38 6.98
CA SER A 176 6.81 8.72 7.87
C SER A 176 7.51 7.53 7.22
N SER A 177 6.78 6.77 6.38
CA SER A 177 7.31 5.67 5.60
C SER A 177 8.31 6.15 4.54
N LEU A 178 7.97 7.23 3.81
CA LEU A 178 8.85 7.87 2.83
C LEU A 178 10.14 8.38 3.48
N ALA A 179 10.04 9.04 4.64
CA ALA A 179 11.19 9.53 5.39
C ALA A 179 12.14 8.38 5.78
N ALA A 180 11.57 7.28 6.30
CA ALA A 180 12.32 6.09 6.69
C ALA A 180 13.04 5.44 5.49
N HIS A 181 12.31 5.22 4.39
CA HIS A 181 12.83 4.64 3.17
C HIS A 181 13.90 5.52 2.50
N GLY A 182 13.68 6.84 2.43
CA GLY A 182 14.64 7.78 1.85
C GLY A 182 15.97 7.80 2.61
N ALA A 183 15.92 7.87 3.94
CA ALA A 183 17.12 7.81 4.79
C ALA A 183 17.87 6.47 4.64
N LEU A 184 17.13 5.37 4.51
CA LEU A 184 17.73 4.05 4.35
C LEU A 184 18.38 3.86 2.97
N ILE A 185 17.77 4.35 1.90
CA ILE A 185 18.36 4.35 0.54
C ILE A 185 19.67 5.14 0.54
N GLU A 186 19.70 6.31 1.18
CA GLU A 186 20.91 7.12 1.30
C GLU A 186 22.02 6.39 2.06
N ALA A 187 21.69 5.77 3.20
CA ALA A 187 22.63 4.98 4.00
C ALA A 187 23.19 3.78 3.22
N LEU A 188 22.34 3.03 2.51
CA LEU A 188 22.76 1.87 1.71
C LEU A 188 23.58 2.28 0.48
N GLY A 189 23.28 3.43 -0.12
CA GLY A 189 23.97 3.94 -1.30
C GLY A 189 25.42 4.37 -1.05
N GLY A 190 25.74 4.82 0.17
CA GLY A 190 27.03 5.40 0.54
C GLY A 190 28.25 4.50 0.28
N GLU A 191 28.08 3.19 0.47
CA GLU A 191 29.14 2.18 0.34
C GLU A 191 29.23 1.53 -1.06
N GLY A 192 28.41 1.97 -2.02
CA GLY A 192 28.44 1.49 -3.41
C GLY A 192 29.47 2.20 -4.30
N GLY A 193 29.49 1.82 -5.58
CA GLY A 193 30.23 2.56 -6.62
C GLY A 193 29.71 3.99 -6.81
N GLU A 194 30.44 4.82 -7.53
CA GLU A 194 30.10 6.24 -7.75
C GLU A 194 28.69 6.44 -8.32
N GLU A 195 28.30 5.63 -9.30
CA GLU A 195 26.95 5.66 -9.88
C GLU A 195 25.89 5.32 -8.82
N ASN A 196 26.07 4.21 -8.09
CA ASN A 196 25.13 3.78 -7.05
C ASN A 196 24.93 4.84 -5.97
N ARG A 197 26.03 5.46 -5.49
CA ARG A 197 25.97 6.54 -4.50
C ARG A 197 25.24 7.76 -5.04
N ARG A 198 25.57 8.17 -6.27
CA ARG A 198 24.95 9.33 -6.93
C ARG A 198 23.46 9.14 -7.12
N GLU A 199 23.04 7.99 -7.64
CA GLU A 199 21.64 7.72 -7.93
C GLU A 199 20.83 7.46 -6.65
N SER A 200 21.42 6.82 -5.63
CA SER A 200 20.78 6.69 -4.30
C SER A 200 20.51 8.05 -3.67
N GLY A 201 21.49 8.95 -3.70
CA GLY A 201 21.34 10.31 -3.15
C GLY A 201 20.33 11.17 -3.92
N LYS A 202 20.24 11.02 -5.26
CA LYS A 202 19.20 11.70 -6.04
C LYS A 202 17.80 11.17 -5.71
N LEU A 203 17.65 9.84 -5.67
CA LEU A 203 16.37 9.21 -5.37
C LEU A 203 15.91 9.59 -3.96
N ALA A 204 16.80 9.56 -2.96
CA ALA A 204 16.51 10.01 -1.60
C ALA A 204 16.03 11.47 -1.55
N ARG A 205 16.64 12.38 -2.34
CA ARG A 205 16.18 13.77 -2.45
C ARG A 205 14.78 13.88 -3.06
N SER A 206 14.52 13.16 -4.16
CA SER A 206 13.20 13.13 -4.81
C SER A 206 12.10 12.61 -3.84
N ILE A 207 12.39 11.56 -3.08
CA ILE A 207 11.50 11.05 -2.03
C ILE A 207 11.24 12.10 -0.95
N LYS A 208 12.29 12.80 -0.50
CA LYS A 208 12.18 13.86 0.52
C LYS A 208 11.37 15.05 0.03
N GLU A 209 11.50 15.43 -1.24
CA GLU A 209 10.66 16.45 -1.87
C GLU A 209 9.18 16.02 -1.88
N ARG A 210 8.91 14.75 -2.20
CA ARG A 210 7.56 14.19 -2.17
C ARG A 210 6.98 14.09 -0.76
N GLU A 211 7.78 13.67 0.21
CA GLU A 211 7.41 13.67 1.64
C GLU A 211 6.95 15.06 2.08
N ARG A 212 7.69 16.10 1.71
CA ARG A 212 7.33 17.49 2.00
C ARG A 212 6.03 17.89 1.30
N ALA A 213 5.82 17.49 0.05
CA ALA A 213 4.57 17.75 -0.67
C ALA A 213 3.36 17.13 0.03
N VAL A 214 3.45 15.87 0.47
CA VAL A 214 2.40 15.19 1.24
C VAL A 214 2.12 15.90 2.56
N ALA A 215 3.17 16.35 3.27
CA ALA A 215 3.02 17.11 4.52
C ALA A 215 2.45 18.54 4.31
N HIS A 216 2.72 19.17 3.16
CA HIS A 216 2.19 20.49 2.81
C HIS A 216 0.73 20.43 2.35
N ALA A 217 0.34 19.40 1.60
CA ALA A 217 -1.06 19.19 1.20
C ALA A 217 -1.98 19.10 2.44
N GLU A 218 -1.53 18.41 3.49
CA GLU A 218 -2.22 18.35 4.79
C GLU A 218 -2.35 19.72 5.50
N ARG A 219 -1.46 20.69 5.20
CA ARG A 219 -1.43 22.01 5.83
C ARG A 219 -2.24 23.06 5.08
N GLU A 220 -2.26 23.01 3.74
CA GLU A 220 -2.97 24.00 2.91
C GLU A 220 -4.49 23.77 2.82
N ALA A 221 -4.95 22.55 3.11
CA ALA A 221 -6.37 22.20 3.02
C ALA A 221 -7.23 22.73 4.18
N VAL A 222 -6.63 23.30 5.24
CA VAL A 222 -7.33 23.89 6.39
C VAL A 222 -6.97 25.36 6.55
N THR A 223 -7.74 26.27 5.93
CA THR A 223 -7.65 27.71 6.23
C THR A 223 -8.67 28.10 7.30
N VAL A 224 -8.16 28.62 8.41
CA VAL A 224 -8.95 29.03 9.58
C VAL A 224 -8.85 30.54 9.72
N THR A 225 -9.91 31.27 9.37
CA THR A 225 -10.04 32.68 9.74
C THR A 225 -10.91 32.79 10.99
N ALA A 226 -10.32 33.38 12.04
CA ALA A 226 -11.00 33.63 13.31
C ALA A 226 -11.30 35.12 13.43
N GLU A 227 -12.58 35.49 13.43
CA GLU A 227 -13.00 36.86 13.76
C GLU A 227 -13.47 36.91 15.23
N ARG A 228 -12.87 37.82 16.00
CA ARG A 228 -13.28 38.10 17.38
C ARG A 228 -14.43 39.10 17.36
N GLY A 229 -15.63 38.64 17.69
CA GLY A 229 -16.80 39.50 17.87
C GLY A 229 -16.71 40.34 19.14
N GLY A 230 -17.36 41.51 19.14
CA GLY A 230 -17.37 42.47 20.26
C GLY A 230 -18.01 42.00 21.58
N SER A 231 -18.60 40.79 21.61
CA SER A 231 -19.10 40.10 22.81
C SER A 231 -18.06 39.20 23.49
N GLY A 232 -16.89 39.00 22.88
CA GLY A 232 -15.88 38.03 23.32
C GLY A 232 -16.04 36.63 22.73
N GLU A 233 -17.07 36.38 21.90
CA GLU A 233 -17.21 35.14 21.13
C GLU A 233 -16.30 35.15 19.89
N ILE A 234 -15.63 34.01 19.64
CA ILE A 234 -14.79 33.79 18.45
C ILE A 234 -15.59 32.90 17.49
N ALA A 235 -16.01 33.46 16.36
CA ALA A 235 -16.60 32.70 15.27
C ALA A 235 -15.47 32.29 14.31
N VAL A 236 -15.33 30.99 14.09
CA VAL A 236 -14.36 30.41 13.16
C VAL A 236 -15.11 29.91 11.94
N GLN A 237 -14.74 30.38 10.76
CA GLN A 237 -15.29 29.91 9.48
C GLN A 237 -14.19 29.17 8.72
N THR A 238 -14.50 27.96 8.23
CA THR A 238 -13.64 27.16 7.36
C THR A 238 -14.11 27.29 5.92
N PHE A 239 -13.21 27.64 5.00
CA PHE A 239 -13.51 27.75 3.57
C PHE A 239 -12.71 26.70 2.79
N ALA A 240 -13.39 26.01 1.87
CA ALA A 240 -12.69 25.23 0.85
C ALA A 240 -11.98 26.16 -0.15
N LYS A 241 -11.03 25.62 -0.92
CA LYS A 241 -10.17 26.35 -1.89
C LYS A 241 -10.95 27.20 -2.91
N ASP A 242 -12.23 26.85 -3.13
CA ASP A 242 -13.13 27.53 -4.06
C ASP A 242 -14.04 28.59 -3.41
N GLY A 243 -13.78 28.98 -2.16
CA GLY A 243 -14.54 30.01 -1.44
C GLY A 243 -15.95 29.56 -1.03
N ALA A 244 -16.27 28.28 -1.17
CA ALA A 244 -17.51 27.71 -0.67
C ALA A 244 -17.48 27.69 0.87
N ALA A 245 -18.43 28.42 1.47
CA ALA A 245 -18.66 28.39 2.91
C ALA A 245 -19.27 27.02 3.28
N LEU A 246 -18.49 26.16 3.93
CA LEU A 246 -19.00 24.95 4.55
C LEU A 246 -19.76 25.37 5.81
N SER A 247 -21.07 25.59 5.65
CA SER A 247 -21.96 25.92 6.74
C SER A 247 -22.20 24.68 7.60
N ALA A 248 -21.35 24.46 8.59
CA ALA A 248 -21.66 23.62 9.74
C ALA A 248 -20.96 24.19 10.96
N SER A 249 -21.72 24.82 11.86
CA SER A 249 -21.24 25.01 13.22
C SER A 249 -21.14 23.62 13.87
N ILE A 250 -19.96 22.97 13.83
CA ILE A 250 -19.59 21.85 14.71
C ILE A 250 -18.09 21.53 14.53
N VAL A 251 -17.35 21.76 15.62
CA VAL A 251 -16.19 20.98 16.10
C VAL A 251 -14.88 21.06 15.28
N VAL A 252 -14.12 22.14 15.49
CA VAL A 252 -12.67 22.21 15.17
C VAL A 252 -11.80 21.55 16.25
N ARG A 253 -12.34 21.25 17.45
CA ARG A 253 -11.56 20.63 18.55
C ARG A 253 -11.47 19.10 18.49
N ASP A 254 -12.54 18.38 18.15
CA ASP A 254 -12.52 16.91 18.24
C ASP A 254 -11.83 16.25 17.03
N ALA A 255 -11.84 16.87 15.85
CA ALA A 255 -11.16 16.33 14.66
C ALA A 255 -9.64 16.40 14.79
N ASP A 256 -9.10 17.54 15.22
CA ASP A 256 -7.66 17.70 15.46
C ASP A 256 -7.19 16.80 16.60
N GLU A 257 -7.95 16.69 17.69
CA GLU A 257 -7.62 15.77 18.78
C GLU A 257 -7.67 14.30 18.33
N ALA A 258 -8.65 13.92 17.50
CA ALA A 258 -8.74 12.58 16.94
C ALA A 258 -7.59 12.26 15.98
N VAL A 259 -7.18 13.22 15.13
CA VAL A 259 -6.00 13.12 14.26
C VAL A 259 -4.75 12.90 15.11
N LEU A 260 -4.54 13.73 16.12
CA LEU A 260 -3.37 13.63 16.98
C LEU A 260 -3.34 12.31 17.76
N ALA A 261 -4.48 11.86 18.29
CA ALA A 261 -4.60 10.56 18.96
C ALA A 261 -4.27 9.40 18.00
N ARG A 262 -4.65 9.52 16.72
CA ARG A 262 -4.35 8.51 15.70
C ARG A 262 -2.85 8.49 15.35
N ILE A 263 -2.23 9.65 15.19
CA ILE A 263 -0.78 9.77 14.96
C ILE A 263 -0.01 9.24 16.18
N GLU A 264 -0.45 9.55 17.40
CA GLU A 264 0.12 9.02 18.64
C GLU A 264 0.02 7.48 18.71
N ALA A 265 -1.13 6.92 18.37
CA ALA A 265 -1.33 5.47 18.32
C ALA A 265 -0.41 4.81 17.28
N ASN A 266 -0.23 5.44 16.11
CA ASN A 266 0.69 4.97 15.08
C ASN A 266 2.15 5.02 15.56
N ALA A 267 2.56 6.12 16.18
CA ALA A 267 3.91 6.29 16.71
C ALA A 267 4.19 5.21 17.76
N SER A 268 3.25 4.99 18.68
CA SER A 268 3.34 3.96 19.73
C SER A 268 3.46 2.56 19.12
N THR A 269 2.55 2.21 18.19
CA THR A 269 2.54 0.90 17.54
C THR A 269 3.82 0.65 16.71
N THR A 270 4.35 1.70 16.10
CA THR A 270 5.59 1.61 15.30
C THR A 270 6.81 1.45 16.21
N LEU A 271 6.85 2.18 17.32
CA LEU A 271 7.91 2.03 18.32
C LEU A 271 7.90 0.62 18.95
N GLU A 272 6.73 0.07 19.29
CA GLU A 272 6.61 -1.30 19.81
C GLU A 272 7.15 -2.35 18.83
N ARG A 273 6.91 -2.15 17.53
CA ARG A 273 7.45 -3.00 16.47
C ARG A 273 8.96 -2.89 16.38
N ALA A 274 9.49 -1.67 16.45
CA ALA A 274 10.93 -1.41 16.48
C ALA A 274 11.58 -2.08 17.69
N GLU A 275 11.01 -1.93 18.89
CA GLU A 275 11.48 -2.60 20.11
C GLU A 275 11.50 -4.13 19.98
N THR A 276 10.44 -4.69 19.42
CA THR A 276 10.33 -6.13 19.16
C THR A 276 11.44 -6.60 18.21
N ARG A 277 11.66 -5.89 17.09
CA ARG A 277 12.75 -6.23 16.16
C ARG A 277 14.12 -6.06 16.78
N PHE A 278 14.34 -4.96 17.49
CA PHE A 278 15.59 -4.72 18.20
C PHE A 278 15.89 -5.85 19.18
N SER A 279 14.90 -6.30 19.96
CA SER A 279 15.08 -7.45 20.86
C SER A 279 15.51 -8.73 20.12
N GLY A 280 15.01 -8.94 18.90
CA GLY A 280 15.35 -10.08 18.05
C GLY A 280 16.76 -10.03 17.47
N ILE A 281 17.30 -8.83 17.19
CA ILE A 281 18.65 -8.67 16.62
C ILE A 281 19.72 -8.24 17.61
N ARG A 282 19.34 -7.84 18.84
CA ARG A 282 20.24 -7.30 19.87
C ARG A 282 21.48 -8.17 20.10
N GLY A 283 21.31 -9.50 20.10
CA GLY A 283 22.42 -10.44 20.28
C GLY A 283 23.46 -10.44 19.16
N SER A 284 23.13 -9.88 18.00
CA SER A 284 24.03 -9.73 16.84
C SER A 284 24.69 -8.36 16.73
N LEU A 285 24.29 -7.39 17.57
CA LEU A 285 24.83 -6.04 17.58
C LEU A 285 25.94 -5.92 18.62
N ASP A 286 26.91 -5.04 18.38
CA ASP A 286 27.89 -4.69 19.41
C ASP A 286 27.25 -3.85 20.53
N LYS A 287 28.00 -3.69 21.63
CA LYS A 287 27.51 -3.02 22.84
C LYS A 287 27.23 -1.54 22.63
N GLU A 288 28.05 -0.87 21.83
CA GLU A 288 27.94 0.57 21.58
C GLU A 288 26.70 0.84 20.72
N THR A 289 26.56 0.12 19.60
CA THR A 289 25.38 0.21 18.74
C THR A 289 24.09 -0.13 19.50
N SER A 290 24.11 -1.16 20.35
CA SER A 290 22.95 -1.52 21.18
C SER A 290 22.57 -0.39 22.14
N ALA A 291 23.54 0.24 22.80
CA ALA A 291 23.30 1.35 23.72
C ALA A 291 22.75 2.59 22.99
N LEU A 292 23.26 2.89 21.79
CA LEU A 292 22.76 4.00 20.97
C LEU A 292 21.31 3.79 20.52
N VAL A 293 20.97 2.56 20.09
CA VAL A 293 19.59 2.21 19.73
C VAL A 293 18.67 2.28 20.95
N GLU A 294 19.10 1.80 22.12
CA GLU A 294 18.32 1.92 23.36
C GLU A 294 18.07 3.38 23.76
N ALA A 295 19.10 4.22 23.67
CA ALA A 295 18.97 5.65 23.94
C ALA A 295 17.96 6.31 23.00
N ARG A 296 17.94 5.90 21.72
CA ARG A 296 16.97 6.39 20.75
C ARG A 296 15.55 5.90 21.03
N ILE A 297 15.35 4.62 21.33
CA ILE A 297 14.04 4.08 21.75
C ILE A 297 13.53 4.86 22.97
N PHE A 298 14.40 5.12 23.95
CA PHE A 298 14.05 5.90 25.12
C PHE A 298 13.60 7.32 24.76
N ARG A 299 14.33 8.03 23.90
CA ARG A 299 13.97 9.38 23.43
C ARG A 299 12.62 9.39 22.71
N ILE A 300 12.38 8.45 21.80
CA ILE A 300 11.10 8.38 21.06
C ILE A 300 9.95 8.11 22.03
N ARG A 301 10.15 7.20 22.99
CA ARG A 301 9.15 6.91 24.04
C ARG A 301 8.85 8.14 24.89
N GLU A 302 9.87 8.91 25.25
CA GLU A 302 9.71 10.16 25.99
C GLU A 302 8.93 11.21 25.19
N LEU A 303 9.20 11.37 23.89
CA LEU A 303 8.43 12.27 23.01
C LEU A 303 6.94 11.89 22.97
N ILE A 304 6.63 10.60 22.83
CA ILE A 304 5.24 10.09 22.84
C ILE A 304 4.60 10.27 24.22
N GLY A 305 5.34 9.97 25.30
CA GLY A 305 4.85 10.10 26.67
C GLY A 305 4.54 11.56 27.05
N ASN A 306 5.47 12.48 26.77
CA ASN A 306 5.30 13.90 27.03
C ASN A 306 4.12 14.50 26.28
N PHE A 307 3.83 14.02 25.06
CA PHE A 307 2.65 14.42 24.30
C PHE A 307 1.33 14.08 25.05
N ARG A 308 1.24 12.91 25.68
CA ARG A 308 0.06 12.53 26.49
C ARG A 308 -0.20 13.50 27.64
N ASP A 309 0.88 14.00 28.23
CA ASP A 309 0.83 14.85 29.42
C ASP A 309 0.58 16.34 29.10
N THR A 310 0.90 16.81 27.89
CA THR A 310 0.79 18.23 27.54
C THR A 310 -0.48 18.64 26.80
N ARG A 311 -1.30 17.67 26.35
CA ARG A 311 -2.45 17.83 25.44
C ARG A 311 -3.16 19.19 25.56
N GLY A 312 -3.08 20.03 24.51
CA GLY A 312 -3.71 21.35 24.41
C GLY A 312 -2.79 22.54 24.08
N LYS A 313 -1.50 22.35 23.75
CA LYS A 313 -0.55 23.41 23.40
C LYS A 313 -0.06 23.26 21.94
N GLY A 314 -0.15 24.32 21.13
CA GLY A 314 0.02 24.29 19.66
C GLY A 314 1.32 23.72 19.04
N SER A 315 2.34 23.35 19.82
CA SER A 315 3.57 22.67 19.32
C SER A 315 3.47 21.13 19.30
N GLU A 316 2.31 20.58 19.65
CA GLU A 316 2.08 19.16 19.87
C GLU A 316 2.05 18.31 18.59
N LYS A 317 1.45 18.85 17.53
CA LYS A 317 1.33 18.15 16.24
C LYS A 317 2.69 17.83 15.64
N GLU A 318 3.59 18.82 15.61
CA GLU A 318 4.93 18.67 15.04
C GLU A 318 5.76 17.66 15.83
N LYS A 319 5.67 17.69 17.17
CA LYS A 319 6.39 16.75 18.04
C LYS A 319 5.91 15.31 17.88
N ILE A 320 4.60 15.08 17.80
CA ILE A 320 4.09 13.72 17.64
C ILE A 320 4.30 13.19 16.21
N GLN A 321 4.24 14.06 15.19
CA GLN A 321 4.65 13.71 13.83
C GLN A 321 6.14 13.38 13.76
N GLN A 322 6.99 14.15 14.46
CA GLN A 322 8.42 13.87 14.58
C GLN A 322 8.67 12.52 15.25
N ALA A 323 7.98 12.23 16.35
CA ALA A 323 8.08 10.93 17.03
C ALA A 323 7.66 9.77 16.12
N LEU A 324 6.60 9.94 15.31
CA LEU A 324 6.19 8.94 14.33
C LEU A 324 7.27 8.73 13.26
N LYS A 325 7.85 9.81 12.71
CA LYS A 325 8.95 9.73 11.75
C LYS A 325 10.14 8.99 12.33
N ASP A 326 10.61 9.39 13.51
CA ASP A 326 11.74 8.75 14.19
C ASP A 326 11.48 7.27 14.50
N ALA A 327 10.26 6.92 14.91
CA ALA A 327 9.86 5.54 15.13
C ALA A 327 9.90 4.74 13.82
N ALA A 328 9.35 5.29 12.73
CA ALA A 328 9.33 4.64 11.41
C ALA A 328 10.75 4.45 10.85
N THR A 329 11.62 5.45 10.99
CA THR A 329 13.04 5.35 10.58
C THR A 329 13.75 4.28 11.37
N LEU A 330 13.63 4.28 12.70
CA LEU A 330 14.26 3.27 13.52
C LEU A 330 13.74 1.87 13.16
N ASP A 331 12.42 1.72 12.99
CA ASP A 331 11.76 0.47 12.61
C ASP A 331 12.31 -0.08 11.27
N ALA A 332 12.42 0.77 10.25
CA ALA A 332 12.94 0.42 8.94
C ALA A 332 14.43 0.04 8.97
N PHE A 333 15.25 0.80 9.69
CA PHE A 333 16.67 0.51 9.84
C PHE A 333 16.93 -0.78 10.61
N LEU A 334 16.12 -1.10 11.62
CA LEU A 334 16.19 -2.38 12.34
C LEU A 334 15.80 -3.55 11.42
N GLU A 335 14.76 -3.39 10.61
CA GLU A 335 14.39 -4.38 9.60
C GLU A 335 15.51 -4.58 8.57
N ALA A 336 16.07 -3.49 8.06
CA ALA A 336 17.17 -3.50 7.12
C ALA A 336 18.44 -4.14 7.72
N GLN A 337 18.78 -3.84 8.97
CA GLN A 337 19.91 -4.46 9.67
C GLN A 337 19.72 -5.98 9.79
N ALA A 338 18.49 -6.44 10.04
CA ALA A 338 18.18 -7.87 10.09
C ALA A 338 18.28 -8.55 8.72
N LYS A 339 17.87 -7.83 7.66
CA LYS A 339 17.85 -8.29 6.27
C LYS A 339 19.24 -8.29 5.62
N PHE A 340 20.01 -7.23 5.83
CA PHE A 340 21.31 -6.95 5.21
C PHE A 340 22.45 -7.14 6.21
N ARG A 341 22.58 -8.35 6.78
CA ARG A 341 23.49 -8.66 7.90
C ARG A 341 24.97 -8.33 7.68
N GLY A 342 25.41 -8.09 6.44
CA GLY A 342 26.77 -7.68 6.10
C GLY A 342 27.03 -6.17 6.20
N ARG A 343 26.00 -5.35 6.45
CA ARG A 343 26.09 -3.89 6.54
C ARG A 343 25.88 -3.43 7.99
N VAL A 344 26.58 -2.38 8.39
CA VAL A 344 26.31 -1.66 9.65
C VAL A 344 25.41 -0.47 9.31
N LEU A 345 24.13 -0.59 9.62
CA LEU A 345 23.11 0.43 9.36
C LEU A 345 22.68 1.15 10.63
N LEU A 346 22.94 0.56 11.79
CA LEU A 346 22.61 1.13 13.09
C LEU A 346 23.82 1.85 13.69
N PRO A 347 23.59 2.92 14.47
CA PRO A 347 22.28 3.52 14.77
C PRO A 347 21.69 4.25 13.55
N ALA A 348 20.36 4.20 13.44
CA ALA A 348 19.66 4.96 12.41
C ALA A 348 19.93 6.47 12.57
N PRO A 349 19.92 7.26 11.48
CA PRO A 349 20.12 8.71 11.53
C PRO A 349 18.92 9.42 12.20
N GLU A 350 19.18 10.50 12.95
CA GLU A 350 18.11 11.38 13.44
C GLU A 350 17.45 12.08 12.24
N ILE A 351 16.11 12.04 12.15
CA ILE A 351 15.40 12.77 11.11
C ILE A 351 15.10 14.16 11.66
N GLU A 352 16.05 15.08 11.62
CA GLU A 352 15.69 16.47 11.88
C GLU A 352 14.81 17.00 10.72
N MET A 353 13.71 17.67 11.05
CA MET A 353 13.10 18.62 10.11
C MET A 353 14.06 19.79 9.95
N PHE A 354 15.12 19.62 9.17
CA PHE A 354 15.99 20.71 8.75
C PHE A 354 15.16 21.69 7.91
N GLY A 355 14.67 22.72 8.61
CA GLY A 355 14.56 24.05 8.05
C GLY A 355 15.93 24.51 7.61
N ASP A 356 15.95 25.03 6.39
CA ASP A 356 16.98 25.82 5.75
C ASP A 356 18.03 26.46 6.67
N GLU A 357 19.27 25.97 6.59
CA GLU A 357 20.44 26.85 6.44
C GLU A 357 21.32 26.21 5.36
N GLY A 358 20.96 26.45 4.10
CA GLY A 358 21.97 26.44 3.06
C GLY A 358 23.02 27.48 3.42
N GLU A 359 24.17 27.01 3.89
CA GLU A 359 25.42 27.78 3.80
C GLU A 359 25.61 28.10 2.31
N SER A 360 25.21 29.31 1.93
CA SER A 360 25.68 29.95 0.72
C SER A 360 27.17 30.20 0.89
N GLU A 361 27.98 29.30 0.34
CA GLU A 361 29.33 29.64 -0.12
C GLU A 361 29.21 30.62 -1.29
N ASP A 362 28.83 31.87 -1.02
CA ASP A 362 29.14 33.01 -1.87
C ASP A 362 30.30 33.76 -1.22
N GLY A 363 31.48 33.15 -1.34
CA GLY A 363 32.72 33.88 -1.29
C GLY A 363 32.95 34.52 -2.65
N ASN A 364 32.66 35.82 -2.79
CA ASN A 364 33.61 36.83 -3.27
C ASN A 364 32.90 38.14 -3.70
N ASP A 365 33.62 39.25 -3.46
CA ASP A 365 33.33 40.65 -3.82
C ASP A 365 32.30 41.36 -2.92
N GLY A 366 32.68 42.26 -2.01
CA GLY A 366 33.69 43.29 -2.20
C GLY A 366 33.04 44.66 -2.03
N ARG A 367 32.94 45.11 -0.78
CA ARG A 367 32.88 46.51 -0.31
C ARG A 367 31.81 47.46 -0.89
N GLY A 368 31.06 48.06 0.04
CA GLY A 368 30.81 49.51 0.00
C GLY A 368 29.34 49.88 0.02
N GLY A 369 28.88 50.37 1.17
CA GLY A 369 27.54 50.92 1.31
C GLY A 369 27.34 52.28 0.65
N GLY A 370 26.09 52.74 0.66
CA GLY A 370 25.71 54.11 0.35
C GLY A 370 24.65 54.19 -0.74
N ASP A 371 23.39 54.15 -0.32
CA ASP A 371 22.24 54.60 -1.10
C ASP A 371 22.42 56.08 -1.46
N ILE A 372 22.13 56.50 -2.71
CA ILE A 372 21.71 57.85 -3.13
C ILE A 372 21.37 57.82 -4.62
N THR A 373 20.19 58.35 -4.93
CA THR A 373 19.58 58.48 -6.25
C THR A 373 19.84 59.88 -6.88
N ILE A 374 19.74 59.96 -8.22
CA ILE A 374 19.49 61.15 -9.09
C ILE A 374 20.77 61.93 -9.59
N PRO A 375 20.80 62.61 -10.77
CA PRO A 375 20.22 62.39 -12.11
C PRO A 375 21.28 62.41 -13.25
N VAL A 376 20.84 62.06 -14.47
CA VAL A 376 21.52 62.35 -15.75
C VAL A 376 21.37 63.84 -16.12
N PRO A 377 22.44 64.53 -16.54
CA PRO A 377 22.33 65.68 -17.43
C PRO A 377 22.90 65.41 -18.82
N ALA A 378 22.18 65.95 -19.81
CA ALA A 378 22.45 65.91 -21.23
C ALA A 378 23.76 66.60 -21.63
N SER A 379 24.48 66.02 -22.60
CA SER A 379 24.96 66.67 -23.84
C SER A 379 26.08 65.87 -24.53
N LEU A 380 25.89 65.60 -25.82
CA LEU A 380 26.91 65.32 -26.85
C LEU A 380 27.96 66.45 -26.89
N PRO A 381 29.23 66.24 -27.28
CA PRO A 381 29.66 65.79 -28.63
C PRO A 381 30.87 64.82 -28.59
N LEU A 382 31.37 64.15 -29.64
CA LEU A 382 31.48 64.36 -31.09
C LEU A 382 31.23 63.04 -31.83
#